data_AF-A0A927NW19-F1
#
_entry.id   AF-A0A927NW19-F1
#
_cell.length_a   1.000
_cell.length_b   1.000
_cell.length_c   1.000
_cell.angle_alpha   90.00
_cell.angle_beta   90.00
_cell.angle_gamma   90.00
#
_symmetry.space_group_name_H-M   'P 1'
#
loop_
_entity.id
_entity.type
_entity.pdbx_description
1 polymer ?
#
loop_
_entity_poly.entity_id
_entity_poly.type
_entity_poly.pdbx_seq_one_letter_code
_entity_poly.pdbx_strand_id
1 'polypeptide(L)'
;MRIVEESYLRRTISKLNKYALQHTNYADFFDGLDELEIQPLQDLSFRSDLKYFEELNFIFTVVSSIIAHPHISNTGEHIIVRTELANSISSETFRMTMKDPTLWKDQGGNMVPEFLYYYQNIDELCIYENVFIVSLIKMIESELIKYNDFYVSLIETFEGQEQLSLAGNNVNIAFNKIKRLTKKLKYIKNTRFFKEINRRSKPLKAVHPTNILLKDRLYNYCFKFYRSMIAYSDKKALMQDFRIYHYVLLMRTLKNHGFKVSDRSIELTRDAYGEVWLPKLEFSGKGFDVVVEPYEAFGLTVTVLNKYIRSLKSRGSKHLLLFETQNDEENARTVSDSIKRTFMTVEAMYLWHLVQLDDGVRVTFKNPLSEQALMDKWFEDKLLQSEASVKIYKDYCPSCKKQTVVRGRNSHYRCETCKSIFAFYRDGEKKNRLWFLKLRREK
;
A
#
# COMPACT_ATOMS: atom_id res chain seq x y z
N MET A 1 3.07 -0.77 -1.18
CA MET A 1 3.25 0.21 -2.25
C MET A 1 2.81 -0.51 -3.51
N ARG A 2 2.10 0.16 -4.40
CA ARG A 2 1.61 -0.41 -5.65
C ARG A 2 2.72 -0.40 -6.70
N ILE A 3 2.65 -1.31 -7.68
CA ILE A 3 3.67 -1.46 -8.73
C ILE A 3 4.05 -0.13 -9.39
N VAL A 4 3.06 0.73 -9.62
CA VAL A 4 3.29 2.00 -10.31
C VAL A 4 3.99 3.02 -9.41
N GLU A 5 3.65 3.06 -8.12
CA GLU A 5 4.37 3.84 -7.12
C GLU A 5 5.85 3.38 -7.05
N GLU A 6 6.11 2.08 -7.05
CA GLU A 6 7.47 1.53 -7.05
C GLU A 6 8.25 1.88 -8.32
N SER A 7 7.60 1.77 -9.48
CA SER A 7 8.22 2.12 -10.77
C SER A 7 8.56 3.61 -10.87
N TYR A 8 7.72 4.48 -10.29
CA TYR A 8 7.98 5.91 -10.26
C TYR A 8 9.05 6.24 -9.22
N LEU A 9 9.01 5.63 -8.05
CA LEU A 9 10.03 5.77 -7.02
C LEU A 9 11.42 5.51 -7.62
N ARG A 10 11.60 4.41 -8.35
CA ARG A 10 12.86 4.12 -9.07
C ARG A 10 13.29 5.21 -10.06
N ARG A 11 12.33 5.76 -10.83
CA ARG A 11 12.62 6.88 -11.74
C ARG A 11 13.02 8.14 -10.98
N THR A 12 12.38 8.41 -9.85
CA THR A 12 12.68 9.55 -8.98
C THR A 12 14.05 9.39 -8.34
N ILE A 13 14.40 8.20 -7.84
CA ILE A 13 15.75 7.90 -7.35
C ILE A 13 16.79 8.07 -8.47
N SER A 14 16.50 7.60 -9.68
CA SER A 14 17.38 7.83 -10.83
C SER A 14 17.59 9.32 -11.15
N LYS A 15 16.52 10.14 -11.06
CA LYS A 15 16.62 11.60 -11.20
C LYS A 15 17.43 12.23 -10.07
N LEU A 16 17.22 11.79 -8.83
CA LEU A 16 17.97 12.24 -7.65
C LEU A 16 19.46 11.93 -7.79
N ASN A 17 19.80 10.72 -8.23
CA ASN A 17 21.18 10.32 -8.49
C ASN A 17 21.80 11.21 -9.57
N LYS A 18 21.08 11.54 -10.64
CA LYS A 18 21.55 12.48 -11.68
C LYS A 18 21.75 13.90 -11.15
N TYR A 19 20.82 14.39 -10.35
CA TYR A 19 20.89 15.71 -9.75
C TYR A 19 22.07 15.81 -8.76
N ALA A 20 22.33 14.75 -8.00
CA ALA A 20 23.50 14.68 -7.13
C ALA A 20 24.84 14.60 -7.87
N LEU A 21 24.87 14.17 -9.14
CA LEU A 21 26.09 14.26 -9.98
C LEU A 21 26.50 15.72 -10.23
N GLN A 22 25.56 16.65 -10.17
CA GLN A 22 25.78 18.06 -10.49
C GLN A 22 26.32 18.86 -9.30
N HIS A 23 26.38 18.25 -8.11
CA HIS A 23 26.74 18.92 -6.87
C HIS A 23 27.94 18.25 -6.20
N THR A 24 28.82 19.05 -5.62
CA THR A 24 30.06 18.58 -4.98
C THR A 24 29.89 18.20 -3.51
N ASN A 25 29.09 18.94 -2.76
CA ASN A 25 28.85 18.73 -1.33
C ASN A 25 27.36 18.76 -0.99
N TYR A 26 27.00 18.30 0.22
CA TYR A 26 25.60 18.26 0.66
C TYR A 26 24.97 19.63 0.87
N ALA A 27 25.77 20.67 1.16
CA ALA A 27 25.25 22.02 1.33
C ALA A 27 24.78 22.61 -0.01
N ASP A 28 25.56 22.46 -1.06
CA ASP A 28 25.21 22.90 -2.42
C ASP A 28 24.01 22.10 -2.94
N PHE A 29 24.01 20.78 -2.73
CA PHE A 29 22.86 19.93 -3.05
C PHE A 29 21.57 20.42 -2.39
N PHE A 30 21.65 20.78 -1.09
CA PHE A 30 20.54 21.29 -0.30
C PHE A 30 20.08 22.68 -0.78
N ASP A 31 21.02 23.58 -1.04
CA ASP A 31 20.75 24.94 -1.49
C ASP A 31 20.08 24.96 -2.88
N GLY A 32 20.38 24.00 -3.75
CA GLY A 32 19.76 23.84 -5.07
C GLY A 32 18.43 23.06 -5.09
N LEU A 33 17.94 22.52 -3.97
CA LEU A 33 16.80 21.56 -3.94
C LEU A 33 15.50 22.03 -4.63
N ASP A 34 15.34 23.32 -4.86
CA ASP A 34 14.17 23.92 -5.53
C ASP A 34 14.19 23.65 -7.04
N GLU A 35 15.37 23.43 -7.63
CA GLU A 35 15.54 23.09 -9.05
C GLU A 35 15.10 21.66 -9.37
N LEU A 36 15.04 20.81 -8.34
CA LEU A 36 14.64 19.42 -8.50
C LEU A 36 13.11 19.32 -8.50
N GLU A 37 12.49 19.07 -9.66
CA GLU A 37 11.06 18.76 -9.69
C GLU A 37 10.79 17.29 -9.30
N ILE A 38 10.30 17.08 -8.07
CA ILE A 38 9.76 15.79 -7.61
C ILE A 38 8.25 15.92 -7.54
N GLN A 39 7.52 15.25 -8.43
CA GLN A 39 6.07 15.16 -8.32
C GLN A 39 5.69 14.21 -7.17
N PRO A 40 4.63 14.52 -6.40
CA PRO A 40 4.08 13.65 -5.35
C PRO A 40 3.81 12.24 -5.85
N LEU A 41 4.23 11.23 -5.08
CA LEU A 41 3.92 9.82 -5.34
C LEU A 41 2.39 9.60 -5.24
N GLN A 42 1.69 10.33 -4.37
CA GLN A 42 0.25 10.32 -4.15
C GLN A 42 -0.54 10.65 -5.42
N ASP A 43 -0.21 11.73 -6.13
CA ASP A 43 -0.89 12.16 -7.35
C ASP A 43 -0.74 11.15 -8.48
N LEU A 44 0.48 10.63 -8.64
CA LEU A 44 0.79 9.62 -9.64
C LEU A 44 0.13 8.30 -9.33
N SER A 45 0.08 7.94 -8.06
CA SER A 45 -0.62 6.77 -7.58
C SER A 45 -2.11 6.85 -7.89
N PHE A 46 -2.75 7.98 -7.59
CA PHE A 46 -4.16 8.20 -7.93
C PHE A 46 -4.41 8.12 -9.45
N ARG A 47 -3.59 8.79 -10.27
CA ARG A 47 -3.71 8.72 -11.75
C ARG A 47 -3.49 7.30 -12.27
N SER A 48 -2.56 6.56 -11.67
CA SER A 48 -2.32 5.17 -11.99
C SER A 48 -3.51 4.29 -11.64
N ASP A 49 -4.12 4.48 -10.47
CA ASP A 49 -5.32 3.76 -10.08
C ASP A 49 -6.44 3.98 -11.09
N LEU A 50 -6.63 5.22 -11.55
CA LEU A 50 -7.63 5.54 -12.55
C LEU A 50 -7.41 4.79 -13.87
N LYS A 51 -6.14 4.67 -14.31
CA LYS A 51 -5.75 3.89 -15.50
C LYS A 51 -5.94 2.39 -15.26
N TYR A 52 -5.57 1.89 -14.10
CA TYR A 52 -5.77 0.50 -13.70
C TYR A 52 -7.27 0.15 -13.65
N PHE A 53 -8.12 1.05 -13.16
CA PHE A 53 -9.57 0.88 -13.18
C PHE A 53 -10.14 0.87 -14.60
N GLU A 54 -9.55 1.62 -15.53
CA GLU A 54 -9.90 1.57 -16.96
C GLU A 54 -9.47 0.25 -17.61
N GLU A 55 -8.27 -0.23 -17.27
CA GLU A 55 -7.77 -1.53 -17.71
C GLU A 55 -8.65 -2.67 -17.16
N LEU A 56 -9.03 -2.64 -15.87
CA LEU A 56 -9.99 -3.57 -15.29
C LEU A 56 -11.34 -3.52 -16.00
N ASN A 57 -11.82 -2.33 -16.33
CA ASN A 57 -13.06 -2.17 -17.07
C ASN A 57 -12.99 -2.82 -18.46
N PHE A 58 -11.85 -2.69 -19.15
CA PHE A 58 -11.59 -3.36 -20.42
C PHE A 58 -11.52 -4.89 -20.24
N ILE A 59 -10.77 -5.38 -19.25
CA ILE A 59 -10.66 -6.81 -18.94
C ILE A 59 -12.02 -7.42 -18.62
N PHE A 60 -12.90 -6.74 -17.88
CA PHE A 60 -14.25 -7.26 -17.65
C PHE A 60 -15.10 -7.38 -18.92
N THR A 61 -14.88 -6.49 -19.90
CA THR A 61 -15.51 -6.60 -21.23
C THR A 61 -14.97 -7.81 -22.00
N VAL A 62 -13.65 -8.04 -21.95
CA VAL A 62 -13.01 -9.23 -22.55
C VAL A 62 -13.54 -10.51 -21.89
N VAL A 63 -13.56 -10.57 -20.56
CA VAL A 63 -14.09 -11.70 -19.80
C VAL A 63 -15.55 -11.97 -20.11
N SER A 64 -16.38 -10.92 -20.23
CA SER A 64 -17.79 -11.08 -20.62
C SER A 64 -17.93 -11.66 -22.02
N SER A 65 -17.03 -11.32 -22.94
CA SER A 65 -16.98 -11.90 -24.29
C SER A 65 -16.60 -13.39 -24.26
N ILE A 66 -15.61 -13.75 -23.42
CA ILE A 66 -15.24 -15.15 -23.17
C ILE A 66 -16.41 -15.93 -22.56
N ILE A 67 -17.13 -15.36 -21.59
CA ILE A 67 -18.28 -16.02 -20.96
C ILE A 67 -19.42 -16.25 -21.94
N ALA A 68 -19.62 -15.35 -22.90
CA ALA A 68 -20.64 -15.51 -23.93
C ALA A 68 -20.30 -16.65 -24.90
N HIS A 69 -19.01 -16.85 -25.21
CA HIS A 69 -18.53 -17.88 -26.14
C HIS A 69 -17.27 -18.56 -25.58
N PRO A 70 -17.42 -19.40 -24.54
CA PRO A 70 -16.27 -20.01 -23.88
C PRO A 70 -15.65 -21.10 -24.74
N HIS A 71 -14.35 -21.34 -24.59
CA HIS A 71 -13.75 -22.57 -25.12
C HIS A 71 -14.32 -23.78 -24.37
N ILE A 72 -14.70 -24.79 -25.14
CA ILE A 72 -15.27 -26.05 -24.65
C ILE A 72 -14.37 -27.17 -25.18
N SER A 73 -14.04 -28.12 -24.32
CA SER A 73 -13.39 -29.36 -24.75
C SER A 73 -14.46 -30.41 -25.02
N ASN A 74 -14.41 -31.07 -26.17
CA ASN A 74 -15.32 -32.16 -26.47
C ASN A 74 -14.62 -33.46 -26.08
N THR A 75 -15.14 -34.14 -25.06
CA THR A 75 -14.71 -35.49 -24.69
C THR A 75 -15.78 -36.47 -25.12
N GLY A 76 -15.38 -37.55 -25.77
CA GLY A 76 -16.29 -38.61 -26.14
C GLY A 76 -16.32 -39.69 -25.07
N GLU A 77 -17.52 -40.05 -24.62
CA GLU A 77 -17.72 -41.14 -23.68
C GLU A 77 -18.70 -42.17 -24.23
N HIS A 78 -18.46 -43.44 -23.90
CA HIS A 78 -19.40 -44.52 -24.19
C HIS A 78 -20.36 -44.68 -23.00
N ILE A 79 -21.63 -44.39 -23.23
CA ILE A 79 -22.71 -44.58 -22.24
C ILE A 79 -23.59 -45.75 -22.64
N ILE A 80 -24.32 -46.33 -21.68
CA ILE A 80 -25.31 -47.38 -21.96
C ILE A 80 -26.69 -46.72 -22.01
N VAL A 81 -27.38 -46.87 -23.14
CA VAL A 81 -28.73 -46.32 -23.36
C VAL A 81 -29.68 -47.42 -23.83
N ARG A 82 -30.98 -47.24 -23.61
CA ARG A 82 -31.99 -48.15 -24.19
C ARG A 82 -31.94 -48.07 -25.71
N THR A 83 -32.13 -49.20 -26.37
CA THR A 83 -32.08 -49.31 -27.83
C THR A 83 -33.03 -48.33 -28.53
N GLU A 84 -34.18 -48.04 -27.92
CA GLU A 84 -35.19 -47.09 -28.42
C GLU A 84 -34.73 -45.62 -28.43
N LEU A 85 -33.76 -45.26 -27.59
CA LEU A 85 -33.28 -43.88 -27.45
C LEU A 85 -32.05 -43.58 -28.33
N ALA A 86 -31.54 -44.59 -29.04
CA ALA A 86 -30.35 -44.46 -29.88
C ALA A 86 -30.72 -44.13 -31.32
N ASN A 87 -30.30 -42.96 -31.80
CA ASN A 87 -30.57 -42.53 -33.19
C ASN A 87 -29.69 -43.24 -34.23
N SER A 88 -28.46 -43.60 -33.87
CA SER A 88 -27.52 -44.31 -34.74
C SER A 88 -26.45 -45.03 -33.91
N ILE A 89 -25.89 -46.13 -34.42
CA ILE A 89 -24.84 -46.90 -33.72
C ILE A 89 -23.60 -46.98 -34.59
N SER A 90 -22.41 -46.80 -33.99
CA SER A 90 -21.15 -46.98 -34.71
C SER A 90 -20.75 -48.46 -34.71
N SER A 91 -19.90 -48.86 -35.66
CA SER A 91 -19.43 -50.26 -35.73
C SER A 91 -18.66 -50.69 -34.47
N GLU A 92 -18.01 -49.75 -33.79
CA GLU A 92 -17.29 -50.00 -32.55
C GLU A 92 -18.25 -50.22 -31.38
N THR A 93 -19.23 -49.34 -31.20
CA THR A 93 -20.18 -49.47 -30.10
C THR A 93 -21.10 -50.68 -30.27
N PHE A 94 -21.45 -51.03 -31.51
CA PHE A 94 -22.15 -52.28 -31.81
C PHE A 94 -21.35 -53.53 -31.40
N ARG A 95 -20.03 -53.53 -31.68
CA ARG A 95 -19.14 -54.63 -31.27
C ARG A 95 -19.02 -54.72 -29.74
N MET A 96 -19.02 -53.60 -29.03
CA MET A 96 -19.03 -53.59 -27.57
C MET A 96 -20.34 -54.18 -27.02
N THR A 97 -21.49 -53.79 -27.59
CA THR A 97 -22.80 -54.31 -27.16
C THR A 97 -22.96 -55.80 -27.43
N MET A 98 -22.48 -56.30 -28.57
CA MET A 98 -22.49 -57.73 -28.88
C MET A 98 -21.65 -58.56 -27.91
N LYS A 99 -20.60 -57.98 -27.32
CA LYS A 99 -19.71 -58.66 -26.39
C LYS A 99 -20.21 -58.68 -24.94
N ASP A 100 -21.26 -57.90 -24.64
CA ASP A 100 -21.80 -57.76 -23.29
C ASP A 100 -23.19 -58.41 -23.21
N PRO A 101 -23.29 -59.67 -22.73
CA PRO A 101 -24.56 -60.40 -22.69
C PRO A 101 -25.59 -59.77 -21.76
N THR A 102 -25.17 -58.93 -20.80
CA THR A 102 -26.06 -58.32 -19.81
C THR A 102 -27.01 -57.28 -20.41
N LEU A 103 -26.71 -56.81 -21.62
CA LEU A 103 -27.51 -55.81 -22.33
C LEU A 103 -28.62 -56.44 -23.19
N TRP A 104 -28.69 -57.78 -23.24
CA TRP A 104 -29.61 -58.53 -24.07
C TRP A 104 -30.69 -59.21 -23.24
N LYS A 105 -31.89 -59.28 -23.79
CA LYS A 105 -33.06 -59.89 -23.17
C LYS A 105 -33.68 -60.91 -24.11
N ASP A 106 -34.09 -62.03 -23.54
CA ASP A 106 -34.84 -63.06 -24.26
C ASP A 106 -36.29 -62.59 -24.45
N GLN A 107 -36.71 -62.48 -25.71
CA GLN A 107 -38.09 -62.27 -26.09
C GLN A 107 -38.52 -63.41 -27.00
N GLY A 108 -39.16 -64.42 -26.41
CA GLY A 108 -39.79 -65.52 -27.15
C GLY A 108 -38.80 -66.43 -27.88
N GLY A 109 -37.63 -66.71 -27.28
CA GLY A 109 -36.61 -67.59 -27.86
C GLY A 109 -35.61 -66.86 -28.77
N ASN A 110 -35.75 -65.54 -28.93
CA ASN A 110 -34.82 -64.68 -29.64
C ASN A 110 -34.20 -63.65 -28.69
N MET A 111 -32.88 -63.56 -28.70
CA MET A 111 -32.15 -62.55 -27.91
C MET A 111 -32.16 -61.21 -28.63
N VAL A 112 -32.72 -60.18 -27.99
CA VAL A 112 -32.77 -58.81 -28.50
C VAL A 112 -32.04 -57.86 -27.54
N PRO A 113 -31.29 -56.86 -28.04
CA PRO A 113 -30.60 -55.92 -27.16
C PRO A 113 -31.62 -54.93 -26.56
N GLU A 114 -31.77 -54.95 -25.23
CA GLU A 114 -32.58 -53.97 -24.49
C GLU A 114 -31.81 -52.66 -24.30
N PHE A 115 -30.49 -52.77 -24.16
CA PHE A 115 -29.57 -51.66 -24.02
C PHE A 115 -28.40 -51.77 -25.02
N LEU A 116 -27.77 -50.65 -25.35
CA LEU A 116 -26.60 -50.60 -26.20
C LEU A 116 -25.61 -49.54 -25.72
N TYR A 117 -24.33 -49.73 -26.10
CA TYR A 117 -23.31 -48.73 -25.93
C TYR A 117 -23.51 -47.64 -26.98
N TYR A 118 -23.53 -46.39 -26.55
CA TYR A 118 -23.75 -45.22 -27.38
C TYR A 118 -22.64 -44.22 -27.11
N TYR A 119 -22.02 -43.73 -28.19
CA TYR A 119 -20.98 -42.72 -28.08
C TYR A 119 -21.63 -41.35 -27.98
N GLN A 120 -21.46 -40.68 -26.85
CA GLN A 120 -21.92 -39.34 -26.63
C GLN A 120 -20.73 -38.40 -26.52
N ASN A 121 -20.76 -37.31 -27.28
CA ASN A 121 -19.86 -36.19 -27.04
C ASN A 121 -20.40 -35.37 -25.88
N ILE A 122 -19.59 -35.22 -24.84
CA ILE A 122 -19.86 -34.37 -23.70
C ILE A 122 -19.03 -33.10 -23.87
N ASP A 123 -19.72 -31.97 -23.82
CA ASP A 123 -19.12 -30.65 -23.83
C ASP A 123 -18.59 -30.34 -22.42
N GLU A 124 -17.27 -30.38 -22.24
CA GLU A 124 -16.62 -30.02 -21.00
C GLU A 124 -16.27 -28.53 -20.97
N LEU A 125 -17.02 -27.79 -20.15
CA LEU A 125 -16.77 -26.36 -19.90
C LEU A 125 -15.61 -26.12 -18.92
N CYS A 126 -15.29 -27.08 -18.05
CA CYS A 126 -14.34 -26.93 -16.94
C CYS A 126 -12.87 -27.16 -17.35
N ILE A 127 -12.46 -26.58 -18.48
CA ILE A 127 -11.07 -26.66 -18.96
C ILE A 127 -10.14 -25.71 -18.21
N TYR A 128 -8.83 -25.97 -18.31
CA TYR A 128 -7.78 -25.21 -17.64
C TYR A 128 -7.90 -23.69 -17.83
N GLU A 129 -8.15 -23.25 -19.06
CA GLU A 129 -8.23 -21.85 -19.43
C GLU A 129 -9.45 -21.15 -18.82
N ASN A 130 -10.57 -21.86 -18.73
CA ASN A 130 -11.78 -21.34 -18.10
C ASN A 130 -11.63 -21.27 -16.58
N VAL A 131 -10.92 -22.23 -15.98
CA VAL A 131 -10.50 -22.19 -14.57
C VAL A 131 -9.53 -21.02 -14.32
N PHE A 132 -8.63 -20.73 -15.25
CA PHE A 132 -7.76 -19.56 -15.20
C PHE A 132 -8.57 -18.26 -15.17
N ILE A 133 -9.57 -18.09 -16.04
CA ILE A 133 -10.43 -16.90 -16.04
C ILE A 133 -11.14 -16.72 -14.70
N VAL A 134 -11.69 -17.80 -14.11
CA VAL A 134 -12.30 -17.74 -12.77
C VAL A 134 -11.30 -17.37 -11.69
N SER A 135 -10.07 -17.91 -11.76
CA SER A 135 -8.99 -17.59 -10.82
C SER A 135 -8.56 -16.12 -10.94
N LEU A 136 -8.47 -15.60 -12.16
CA LEU A 136 -8.17 -14.19 -12.43
C LEU A 136 -9.25 -13.26 -11.85
N ILE A 137 -10.53 -13.60 -12.01
CA ILE A 137 -11.65 -12.84 -11.45
C ILE A 137 -11.56 -12.76 -9.92
N LYS A 138 -11.23 -13.87 -9.24
CA LYS A 138 -11.03 -13.89 -7.79
C LYS A 138 -9.85 -13.02 -7.35
N MET A 139 -8.76 -13.04 -8.11
CA MET A 139 -7.60 -12.18 -7.86
C MET A 139 -7.98 -10.71 -8.00
N ILE A 140 -8.67 -10.33 -9.07
CA ILE A 140 -9.18 -8.96 -9.28
C ILE A 140 -10.12 -8.54 -8.15
N GLU A 141 -11.01 -9.42 -7.69
CA GLU A 141 -11.88 -9.15 -6.55
C GLU A 141 -11.09 -8.81 -5.29
N SER A 142 -10.07 -9.60 -4.96
CA SER A 142 -9.22 -9.34 -3.79
C SER A 142 -8.50 -8.00 -3.87
N GLU A 143 -8.03 -7.61 -5.06
CA GLU A 143 -7.40 -6.31 -5.28
C GLU A 143 -8.41 -5.16 -5.18
N LEU A 144 -9.62 -5.30 -5.75
CA LEU A 144 -10.67 -4.29 -5.64
C LEU A 144 -11.10 -4.04 -4.18
N ILE A 145 -11.11 -5.08 -3.34
CA ILE A 145 -11.37 -4.93 -1.90
C ILE A 145 -10.28 -4.08 -1.25
N LYS A 146 -8.99 -4.38 -1.51
CA LYS A 146 -7.86 -3.57 -1.01
C LYS A 146 -7.95 -2.11 -1.44
N TYR A 147 -8.29 -1.85 -2.71
CA TYR A 147 -8.51 -0.48 -3.19
C TYR A 147 -9.68 0.19 -2.46
N ASN A 148 -10.79 -0.51 -2.25
CA ASN A 148 -11.93 0.03 -1.53
C ASN A 148 -11.56 0.40 -0.09
N ASP A 149 -10.90 -0.50 0.64
CA ASP A 149 -10.48 -0.28 2.03
C ASP A 149 -9.50 0.89 2.12
N PHE A 150 -8.58 0.99 1.15
CA PHE A 150 -7.70 2.14 1.00
C PHE A 150 -8.47 3.46 0.86
N TYR A 151 -9.39 3.57 -0.09
CA TYR A 151 -10.14 4.81 -0.31
C TYR A 151 -11.11 5.13 0.84
N VAL A 152 -11.65 4.11 1.52
CA VAL A 152 -12.42 4.27 2.77
C VAL A 152 -11.54 4.87 3.86
N SER A 153 -10.29 4.44 3.97
CA SER A 153 -9.35 5.02 4.92
C SER A 153 -9.10 6.51 4.69
N LEU A 154 -9.26 7.02 3.46
CA LEU A 154 -9.08 8.44 3.13
C LEU A 154 -10.31 9.31 3.38
N ILE A 155 -11.47 8.72 3.70
CA ILE A 155 -12.69 9.48 3.98
C ILE A 155 -12.47 10.32 5.24
N GLU A 156 -12.84 11.59 5.16
CA GLU A 156 -12.84 12.52 6.29
C GLU A 156 -13.82 12.05 7.37
N THR A 157 -13.35 12.02 8.61
CA THR A 157 -14.17 11.73 9.78
C THR A 157 -14.69 13.03 10.39
N PHE A 158 -15.89 13.00 10.96
CA PHE A 158 -16.45 14.13 11.70
C PHE A 158 -15.60 14.44 12.94
N GLU A 159 -14.56 15.26 12.78
CA GLU A 159 -13.67 15.73 13.85
C GLU A 159 -13.86 17.26 14.04
N GLY A 160 -15.12 17.69 14.21
CA GLY A 160 -15.46 19.12 14.41
C GLY A 160 -15.45 19.98 13.14
N GLN A 161 -15.43 19.35 11.96
CA GLN A 161 -15.62 20.03 10.68
C GLN A 161 -17.10 20.35 10.44
N GLU A 162 -17.40 21.56 9.97
CA GLU A 162 -18.78 22.00 9.70
C GLU A 162 -19.43 21.29 8.49
N GLN A 163 -18.62 20.78 7.56
CA GLN A 163 -19.11 20.12 6.34
C GLN A 163 -18.23 18.92 5.97
N LEU A 164 -18.87 17.77 5.74
CA LEU A 164 -18.26 16.57 5.17
C LEU A 164 -18.69 16.47 3.71
N SER A 165 -17.86 16.96 2.79
CA SER A 165 -18.18 16.93 1.35
C SER A 165 -17.07 16.26 0.56
N LEU A 166 -17.44 15.20 -0.15
CA LEU A 166 -16.59 14.54 -1.14
C LEU A 166 -16.84 15.07 -2.57
N ALA A 167 -17.68 16.11 -2.73
CA ALA A 167 -18.01 16.67 -4.04
C ALA A 167 -16.76 17.28 -4.70
N GLY A 168 -16.37 16.77 -5.88
CA GLY A 168 -15.18 17.23 -6.61
C GLY A 168 -13.84 16.63 -6.14
N ASN A 169 -13.82 15.78 -5.11
CA ASN A 169 -12.57 15.24 -4.56
C ASN A 169 -12.12 13.95 -5.29
N ASN A 170 -10.80 13.72 -5.38
CA ASN A 170 -10.20 12.54 -6.04
C ASN A 170 -10.78 11.21 -5.50
N VAL A 171 -10.99 11.14 -4.19
CA VAL A 171 -11.59 9.99 -3.49
C VAL A 171 -12.98 9.63 -4.04
N ASN A 172 -13.82 10.61 -4.36
CA ASN A 172 -15.16 10.37 -4.90
C ASN A 172 -15.11 9.79 -6.33
N ILE A 173 -14.18 10.28 -7.15
CA ILE A 173 -13.96 9.75 -8.50
C ILE A 173 -13.58 8.28 -8.43
N ALA A 174 -12.65 7.92 -7.53
CA ALA A 174 -12.26 6.53 -7.30
C ALA A 174 -13.43 5.67 -6.81
N PHE A 175 -14.21 6.12 -5.82
CA PHE A 175 -15.38 5.38 -5.34
C PHE A 175 -16.40 5.10 -6.44
N ASN A 176 -16.68 6.09 -7.30
CA ASN A 176 -17.59 5.89 -8.42
C ASN A 176 -17.08 4.86 -9.42
N LYS A 177 -15.77 4.85 -9.72
CA LYS A 177 -15.15 3.82 -10.57
C LYS A 177 -15.18 2.44 -9.91
N ILE A 178 -14.77 2.32 -8.65
CA ILE A 178 -14.79 1.06 -7.89
C ILE A 178 -16.22 0.50 -7.83
N LYS A 179 -17.22 1.32 -7.49
CA LYS A 179 -18.63 0.89 -7.44
C LYS A 179 -19.13 0.36 -8.79
N ARG A 180 -18.72 0.96 -9.91
CA ARG A 180 -19.06 0.46 -11.26
C ARG A 180 -18.39 -0.89 -11.54
N LEU A 181 -17.11 -1.03 -11.19
CA LEU A 181 -16.35 -2.27 -11.36
C LEU A 181 -16.93 -3.41 -10.49
N THR A 182 -17.25 -3.13 -9.23
CA THR A 182 -17.87 -4.12 -8.31
C THR A 182 -19.23 -4.59 -8.81
N LYS A 183 -20.04 -3.70 -9.43
CA LYS A 183 -21.29 -4.10 -10.09
C LYS A 183 -21.06 -5.05 -11.26
N LYS A 184 -20.10 -4.74 -12.14
CA LYS A 184 -19.72 -5.62 -13.26
C LYS A 184 -19.20 -6.98 -12.78
N LEU A 185 -18.35 -6.98 -11.76
CA LEU A 185 -17.84 -8.18 -11.12
C LEU A 185 -18.98 -9.04 -10.57
N LYS A 186 -19.95 -8.44 -9.88
CA LYS A 186 -21.14 -9.14 -9.36
C LYS A 186 -21.97 -9.76 -10.48
N TYR A 187 -22.13 -9.06 -11.61
CA TYR A 187 -22.79 -9.62 -12.79
C TYR A 187 -22.05 -10.85 -13.34
N ILE A 188 -20.73 -10.74 -13.54
CA ILE A 188 -19.88 -11.84 -14.01
C ILE A 188 -19.98 -13.06 -13.08
N LYS A 189 -19.89 -12.86 -11.76
CA LYS A 189 -19.99 -13.94 -10.76
C LYS A 189 -21.36 -14.63 -10.73
N ASN A 190 -22.40 -13.94 -11.17
CA ASN A 190 -23.76 -14.49 -11.21
C ASN A 190 -24.05 -15.34 -12.45
N THR A 191 -23.18 -15.31 -13.47
CA THR A 191 -23.32 -16.11 -14.69
C THR A 191 -23.22 -17.61 -14.42
N ARG A 192 -23.87 -18.42 -15.27
CA ARG A 192 -23.79 -19.88 -15.19
C ARG A 192 -22.34 -20.37 -15.32
N PHE A 193 -21.59 -19.81 -16.27
CA PHE A 193 -20.17 -20.08 -16.49
C PHE A 193 -19.37 -20.03 -15.18
N PHE A 194 -19.44 -18.89 -14.47
CA PHE A 194 -18.66 -18.69 -13.25
C PHE A 194 -19.08 -19.67 -12.15
N LYS A 195 -20.39 -19.87 -11.94
CA LYS A 195 -20.92 -20.76 -10.90
C LYS A 195 -20.53 -22.22 -11.14
N GLU A 196 -20.61 -22.67 -12.38
CA GLU A 196 -20.34 -24.07 -12.76
C GLU A 196 -18.86 -24.42 -12.60
N ILE A 197 -17.97 -23.56 -13.10
CA ILE A 197 -16.51 -23.76 -12.98
C ILE A 197 -16.05 -23.58 -11.52
N ASN A 198 -16.55 -22.57 -10.81
CA ASN A 198 -16.16 -22.33 -9.41
C ASN A 198 -16.58 -23.48 -8.47
N ARG A 199 -17.67 -24.19 -8.79
CA ARG A 199 -18.10 -25.38 -8.03
C ARG A 199 -17.22 -26.59 -8.29
N ARG A 200 -16.75 -26.77 -9.53
CA ARG A 200 -16.03 -27.97 -9.98
C ARG A 200 -14.50 -27.87 -9.86
N SER A 201 -13.95 -26.66 -9.86
CA SER A 201 -12.49 -26.44 -9.92
C SER A 201 -11.88 -25.91 -8.64
N LYS A 202 -10.67 -26.38 -8.33
CA LYS A 202 -9.81 -25.77 -7.31
C LYS A 202 -9.08 -24.56 -7.91
N PRO A 203 -8.82 -23.50 -7.13
CA PRO A 203 -8.06 -22.36 -7.60
C PRO A 203 -6.63 -22.76 -8.01
N LEU A 204 -6.16 -22.20 -9.13
CA LEU A 204 -4.81 -22.45 -9.64
C LEU A 204 -3.78 -21.72 -8.76
N LYS A 205 -2.74 -22.43 -8.31
CA LYS A 205 -1.62 -21.83 -7.56
C LYS A 205 -0.65 -21.08 -8.47
N ALA A 206 -0.41 -21.63 -9.67
CA ALA A 206 0.44 -21.04 -10.69
C ALA A 206 -0.20 -21.27 -12.06
N VAL A 207 -0.14 -20.26 -12.93
CA VAL A 207 -0.69 -20.31 -14.28
C VAL A 207 0.43 -20.59 -15.27
N HIS A 208 0.34 -21.70 -16.00
CA HIS A 208 1.25 -22.09 -17.05
C HIS A 208 0.72 -21.62 -18.41
N PRO A 209 1.60 -21.16 -19.32
CA PRO A 209 1.18 -20.71 -20.63
C PRO A 209 0.78 -21.89 -21.51
N THR A 210 -0.50 -21.97 -21.89
CA THR A 210 -1.02 -22.96 -22.86
C THR A 210 -1.17 -22.34 -24.25
N ASN A 211 -1.37 -23.17 -25.28
CA ASN A 211 -1.62 -22.69 -26.63
C ASN A 211 -2.85 -21.78 -26.72
N ILE A 212 -3.91 -22.06 -25.96
CA ILE A 212 -5.12 -21.23 -25.93
C ILE A 212 -4.81 -19.89 -25.25
N LEU A 213 -4.14 -19.88 -24.09
CA LEU A 213 -3.74 -18.64 -23.42
C LEU A 213 -2.76 -17.77 -24.25
N LEU A 214 -1.96 -18.39 -25.11
CA LEU A 214 -0.98 -17.67 -25.93
C LEU A 214 -1.54 -17.20 -27.28
N LYS A 215 -2.36 -18.02 -27.95
CA LYS A 215 -2.80 -17.80 -29.34
C LYS A 215 -4.21 -17.23 -29.45
N ASP A 216 -5.12 -17.55 -28.53
CA ASP A 216 -6.45 -16.95 -28.52
C ASP A 216 -6.35 -15.49 -28.05
N ARG A 217 -6.89 -14.56 -28.87
CA ARG A 217 -6.76 -13.13 -28.59
C ARG A 217 -7.35 -12.75 -27.23
N LEU A 218 -8.54 -13.25 -26.90
CA LEU A 218 -9.26 -12.87 -25.68
C LEU A 218 -8.56 -13.42 -24.43
N TYR A 219 -8.19 -14.70 -24.46
CA TYR A 219 -7.47 -15.31 -23.34
C TYR A 219 -6.06 -14.75 -23.18
N ASN A 220 -5.40 -14.37 -24.29
CA ASN A 220 -4.08 -13.73 -24.25
C ASN A 220 -4.10 -12.36 -23.57
N TYR A 221 -5.13 -11.55 -23.79
CA TYR A 221 -5.30 -10.29 -23.07
C TYR A 221 -5.41 -10.53 -21.56
N CYS A 222 -6.25 -11.48 -21.14
CA CYS A 222 -6.37 -11.87 -19.73
C CYS A 222 -5.05 -12.41 -19.15
N PHE A 223 -4.29 -13.19 -19.92
CA PHE A 223 -3.00 -13.75 -19.49
C PHE A 223 -1.91 -12.69 -19.35
N LYS A 224 -1.83 -11.73 -20.28
CA LYS A 224 -0.90 -10.58 -20.18
C LYS A 224 -1.21 -9.73 -18.96
N PHE A 225 -2.49 -9.47 -18.70
CA PHE A 225 -2.94 -8.74 -17.51
C PHE A 225 -2.63 -9.50 -16.21
N TYR A 226 -2.84 -10.82 -16.19
CA TYR A 226 -2.44 -11.64 -15.04
C TYR A 226 -0.93 -11.53 -14.75
N ARG A 227 -0.08 -11.53 -15.78
CA ARG A 227 1.37 -11.38 -15.61
C ARG A 227 1.79 -10.00 -15.11
N SER A 228 1.09 -8.93 -15.48
CA SER A 228 1.39 -7.58 -14.98
C SER A 228 0.99 -7.39 -13.52
N MET A 229 0.08 -8.22 -13.00
CA MET A 229 -0.37 -8.23 -11.60
C MET A 229 0.57 -8.96 -10.62
N ILE A 230 1.60 -9.67 -11.10
CA ILE A 230 2.59 -10.34 -10.25
C ILE A 230 3.71 -9.33 -9.94
N ALA A 231 3.77 -8.84 -8.70
CA ALA A 231 4.71 -7.78 -8.28
C ALA A 231 5.84 -8.26 -7.35
N TYR A 232 7.05 -7.79 -7.68
CA TYR A 232 8.35 -7.69 -6.99
C TYR A 232 8.93 -8.83 -6.11
N SER A 233 10.22 -9.09 -6.38
CA SER A 233 11.06 -10.14 -5.80
C SER A 233 11.96 -9.71 -4.62
N ASP A 234 12.17 -8.40 -4.36
CA ASP A 234 13.04 -7.93 -3.25
C ASP A 234 12.47 -6.70 -2.52
N LYS A 235 12.05 -6.91 -1.26
CA LYS A 235 11.44 -5.90 -0.39
C LYS A 235 12.46 -4.92 0.21
N LYS A 236 13.73 -5.29 0.36
CA LYS A 236 14.71 -4.48 1.11
C LYS A 236 15.18 -3.27 0.31
N ALA A 237 15.47 -3.47 -0.97
CA ALA A 237 15.86 -2.39 -1.89
C ALA A 237 14.75 -1.33 -2.00
N LEU A 238 13.48 -1.76 -2.09
CA LEU A 238 12.34 -0.85 -2.14
C LEU A 238 12.27 0.08 -0.92
N MET A 239 12.52 -0.45 0.28
CA MET A 239 12.49 0.36 1.50
C MET A 239 13.61 1.39 1.55
N GLN A 240 14.79 1.05 1.02
CA GLN A 240 15.93 1.95 0.93
C GLN A 240 15.63 3.14 0.01
N ASP A 241 15.10 2.86 -1.19
CA ASP A 241 14.64 3.91 -2.12
C ASP A 241 13.60 4.82 -1.47
N PHE A 242 12.63 4.21 -0.79
CA PHE A 242 11.54 4.94 -0.16
C PHE A 242 12.03 5.86 0.97
N ARG A 243 13.04 5.42 1.73
CA ARG A 243 13.72 6.22 2.75
C ARG A 243 14.47 7.40 2.12
N ILE A 244 15.20 7.18 1.01
CA ILE A 244 15.91 8.25 0.30
C ILE A 244 14.93 9.32 -0.17
N TYR A 245 13.81 8.91 -0.77
CA TYR A 245 12.74 9.81 -1.18
C TYR A 245 12.24 10.69 -0.03
N HIS A 246 11.90 10.09 1.13
CA HIS A 246 11.41 10.84 2.28
C HIS A 246 12.48 11.71 2.96
N TYR A 247 13.74 11.29 2.96
CA TYR A 247 14.83 12.15 3.44
C TYR A 247 14.86 13.45 2.62
N VAL A 248 14.76 13.37 1.29
CA VAL A 248 14.74 14.57 0.44
C VAL A 248 13.52 15.45 0.73
N LEU A 249 12.35 14.87 0.99
CA LEU A 249 11.17 15.64 1.43
C LEU A 249 11.43 16.37 2.75
N LEU A 250 12.08 15.71 3.73
CA LEU A 250 12.47 16.33 5.00
C LEU A 250 13.47 17.47 4.79
N MET A 251 14.42 17.32 3.86
CA MET A 251 15.35 18.41 3.51
C MET A 251 14.61 19.61 2.92
N ARG A 252 13.62 19.39 2.05
CA ARG A 252 12.76 20.49 1.56
C ARG A 252 11.99 21.16 2.69
N THR A 253 11.40 20.38 3.60
CA THR A 253 10.74 20.91 4.79
C THR A 253 11.71 21.79 5.58
N LEU A 254 12.90 21.28 5.90
CA LEU A 254 13.94 22.04 6.62
C LEU A 254 14.27 23.36 5.90
N LYS A 255 14.48 23.32 4.59
CA LYS A 255 14.77 24.52 3.77
C LYS A 255 13.62 25.53 3.81
N ASN A 256 12.38 25.08 3.61
CA ASN A 256 11.17 25.90 3.68
C ASN A 256 11.00 26.55 5.07
N HIS A 257 11.40 25.84 6.13
CA HIS A 257 11.43 26.38 7.48
C HIS A 257 12.67 27.25 7.79
N GLY A 258 13.55 27.51 6.82
CA GLY A 258 14.69 28.42 6.93
C GLY A 258 15.92 27.82 7.64
N PHE A 259 16.03 26.49 7.68
CA PHE A 259 17.24 25.81 8.15
C PHE A 259 18.30 25.77 7.05
N LYS A 260 19.57 25.74 7.47
CA LYS A 260 20.73 25.60 6.58
C LYS A 260 21.61 24.46 7.07
N VAL A 261 22.31 23.78 6.16
CA VAL A 261 23.30 22.77 6.52
C VAL A 261 24.42 23.43 7.33
N SER A 262 24.73 22.87 8.50
CA SER A 262 25.72 23.40 9.44
C SER A 262 27.16 23.20 8.96
N ASP A 263 27.45 22.02 8.40
CA ASP A 263 28.77 21.66 7.91
C ASP A 263 28.76 21.54 6.38
N ARG A 264 29.42 22.49 5.71
CA ARG A 264 29.52 22.54 4.25
C ARG A 264 30.68 21.70 3.69
N SER A 265 31.53 21.14 4.56
CA SER A 265 32.68 20.32 4.15
C SER A 265 32.31 18.88 3.83
N ILE A 266 31.08 18.45 4.15
CA ILE A 266 30.63 17.08 3.92
C ILE A 266 30.44 16.85 2.41
N GLU A 267 31.40 16.17 1.80
CA GLU A 267 31.36 15.78 0.40
C GLU A 267 30.22 14.80 0.11
N LEU A 268 29.66 14.94 -1.10
CA LEU A 268 28.57 14.09 -1.54
C LEU A 268 29.12 12.70 -1.87
N THR A 269 28.78 11.73 -1.04
CA THR A 269 29.28 10.35 -1.10
C THR A 269 28.24 9.43 -1.74
N ARG A 270 28.74 8.38 -2.41
CA ARG A 270 27.93 7.39 -3.09
C ARG A 270 28.21 6.00 -2.53
N ASP A 271 27.20 5.16 -2.56
CA ASP A 271 27.37 3.77 -2.17
C ASP A 271 28.05 2.94 -3.27
N ALA A 272 28.29 1.65 -2.99
CA ALA A 272 28.95 0.73 -3.90
C ALA A 272 28.21 0.53 -5.24
N TYR A 273 26.94 0.92 -5.33
CA TYR A 273 26.12 0.83 -6.53
C TYR A 273 26.03 2.16 -7.28
N GLY A 274 26.73 3.20 -6.80
CA GLY A 274 26.74 4.53 -7.40
C GLY A 274 25.53 5.38 -7.04
N GLU A 275 24.73 4.97 -6.05
CA GLU A 275 23.56 5.72 -5.59
C GLU A 275 23.94 6.74 -4.51
N VAL A 276 23.15 7.81 -4.39
CA VAL A 276 23.38 8.87 -3.41
C VAL A 276 23.22 8.31 -1.99
N TRP A 277 24.29 8.36 -1.21
CA TRP A 277 24.26 7.90 0.17
C TRP A 277 24.04 9.08 1.11
N LEU A 278 22.80 9.30 1.54
CA LEU A 278 22.47 10.40 2.46
C LEU A 278 23.01 10.12 3.88
N PRO A 279 24.03 10.88 4.36
CA PRO A 279 24.69 10.62 5.61
C PRO A 279 23.92 11.24 6.78
N LYS A 280 24.56 11.20 7.96
CA LYS A 280 24.24 12.13 9.04
C LYS A 280 24.46 13.57 8.55
N LEU A 281 23.41 14.39 8.61
CA LEU A 281 23.49 15.82 8.33
C LEU A 281 22.97 16.63 9.52
N GLU A 282 23.61 17.75 9.79
CA GLU A 282 23.19 18.70 10.81
C GLU A 282 22.73 19.99 10.14
N PHE A 283 21.59 20.49 10.60
CA PHE A 283 20.93 21.68 10.08
C PHE A 283 20.72 22.68 11.22
N SER A 284 20.95 23.95 10.95
CA SER A 284 20.79 25.02 11.94
C SER A 284 19.80 26.07 11.46
N GLY A 285 18.87 26.47 12.32
CA GLY A 285 17.84 27.44 11.97
C GLY A 285 16.88 27.75 13.11
N LYS A 286 16.36 28.97 13.15
CA LYS A 286 15.28 29.40 14.09
C LYS A 286 15.53 29.08 15.57
N GLY A 287 16.79 29.08 16.03
CA GLY A 287 17.15 28.77 17.41
C GLY A 287 17.19 27.27 17.74
N PHE A 288 17.13 26.41 16.72
CA PHE A 288 17.28 24.97 16.83
C PHE A 288 18.45 24.47 15.99
N ASP A 289 19.04 23.35 16.42
CA ASP A 289 19.84 22.49 15.57
C ASP A 289 19.08 21.17 15.37
N VAL A 290 19.05 20.67 14.15
CA VAL A 290 18.37 19.43 13.77
C VAL A 290 19.39 18.50 13.15
N VAL A 291 19.57 17.33 13.75
CA VAL A 291 20.46 16.29 13.25
C VAL A 291 19.61 15.17 12.66
N VAL A 292 19.80 14.87 11.38
CA VAL A 292 19.10 13.81 10.66
C VAL A 292 20.09 12.69 10.35
N GLU A 293 19.75 11.46 10.74
CA GLU A 293 20.59 10.28 10.57
C GLU A 293 19.75 9.12 9.99
N PRO A 294 20.26 8.35 9.02
CA PRO A 294 19.56 7.16 8.56
C PRO A 294 19.46 6.11 9.67
N TYR A 295 18.28 5.51 9.83
CA TYR A 295 18.02 4.40 10.75
C TYR A 295 17.73 3.12 9.95
N GLU A 296 18.72 2.23 9.89
CA GLU A 296 18.67 1.00 9.08
C GLU A 296 18.22 1.30 7.64
N ALA A 297 17.60 0.34 6.94
CA ALA A 297 17.06 0.55 5.59
C ALA A 297 15.66 1.21 5.59
N PHE A 298 15.08 1.52 6.76
CA PHE A 298 13.63 1.71 6.88
C PHE A 298 13.19 3.06 7.45
N GLY A 299 14.10 3.90 7.96
CA GLY A 299 13.68 5.14 8.60
C GLY A 299 14.79 6.17 8.80
N LEU A 300 14.44 7.23 9.51
CA LEU A 300 15.33 8.32 9.94
C LEU A 300 15.23 8.51 11.44
N THR A 301 16.37 8.76 12.04
CA THR A 301 16.49 9.37 13.36
C THR A 301 16.59 10.88 13.18
N VAL A 302 15.74 11.63 13.86
CA VAL A 302 15.77 13.09 13.87
C VAL A 302 15.94 13.58 15.28
N THR A 303 17.07 14.23 15.57
CA THR A 303 17.35 14.82 16.87
C THR A 303 17.19 16.33 16.77
N VAL A 304 16.29 16.89 17.56
CA VAL A 304 16.05 18.34 17.63
C VAL A 304 16.68 18.87 18.90
N LEU A 305 17.50 19.91 18.78
CA LEU A 305 18.21 20.57 19.88
C LEU A 305 17.77 22.03 19.95
N ASN A 306 17.26 22.46 21.10
CA ASN A 306 16.90 23.86 21.35
C ASN A 306 18.10 24.62 21.93
N LYS A 307 18.61 25.62 21.20
CA LYS A 307 19.82 26.39 21.58
C LYS A 307 19.64 27.22 22.84
N TYR A 308 18.40 27.57 23.18
CA TYR A 308 18.10 28.40 24.35
C TYR A 308 18.09 27.59 25.66
N ILE A 309 18.06 26.26 25.59
CA ILE A 309 18.12 25.39 26.77
C ILE A 309 19.58 25.07 27.09
N ARG A 310 20.09 25.62 28.20
CA ARG A 310 21.49 25.44 28.63
C ARG A 310 21.83 24.00 29.04
N SER A 311 20.88 23.28 29.64
CA SER A 311 21.12 21.93 30.13
C SER A 311 21.16 20.94 28.97
N LEU A 312 22.33 20.31 28.77
CA LEU A 312 22.56 19.29 27.74
C LEU A 312 21.55 18.14 27.80
N LYS A 313 21.11 17.76 29.01
CA LYS A 313 20.16 16.66 29.23
C LYS A 313 18.73 17.02 28.84
N SER A 314 18.39 18.30 28.82
CA SER A 314 17.01 18.77 28.61
C SER A 314 16.81 19.48 27.27
N ARG A 315 17.90 19.87 26.60
CA ARG A 315 17.87 20.65 25.36
C ARG A 315 17.50 19.85 24.12
N GLY A 316 17.49 18.52 24.20
CA GLY A 316 17.31 17.65 23.05
C GLY A 316 16.09 16.74 23.14
N SER A 317 15.50 16.46 21.98
CA SER A 317 14.51 15.41 21.75
C SER A 317 14.95 14.55 20.57
N LYS A 318 14.91 13.23 20.73
CA LYS A 318 15.30 12.27 19.69
C LYS A 318 14.06 11.54 19.18
N HIS A 319 13.82 11.57 17.88
CA HIS A 319 12.61 11.04 17.24
C HIS A 319 12.98 9.97 16.23
N LEU A 320 12.15 8.94 16.11
CA LEU A 320 12.29 7.91 15.08
C LEU A 320 11.11 7.99 14.12
N LEU A 321 11.41 8.24 12.85
CA LEU A 321 10.46 8.22 11.75
C LEU A 321 10.73 7.00 10.87
N LEU A 322 9.83 6.02 10.93
CA LEU A 322 9.86 4.84 10.06
C LEU A 322 9.08 5.14 8.78
N PHE A 323 9.50 4.55 7.67
CA PHE A 323 8.77 4.60 6.42
C PHE A 323 8.20 3.22 6.13
N GLU A 324 6.92 3.16 5.81
CA GLU A 324 6.23 1.91 5.55
C GLU A 324 5.39 1.98 4.28
N THR A 325 5.32 0.85 3.58
CA THR A 325 4.78 0.78 2.23
C THR A 325 3.39 0.18 2.16
N GLN A 326 2.95 -0.59 3.16
CA GLN A 326 1.64 -1.24 3.18
C GLN A 326 0.78 -0.65 4.29
N ASN A 327 -0.47 -0.33 3.99
CA ASN A 327 -1.48 0.12 4.96
C ASN A 327 -2.00 -1.06 5.80
N ASP A 328 -1.13 -1.91 6.33
CA ASP A 328 -1.59 -2.94 7.25
C ASP A 328 -1.59 -2.34 8.65
N GLU A 329 -2.74 -1.78 9.04
CA GLU A 329 -3.03 -1.41 10.43
C GLU A 329 -2.79 -2.61 11.38
N GLU A 330 -2.94 -3.85 10.88
CA GLU A 330 -2.67 -5.10 11.61
C GLU A 330 -1.18 -5.49 11.70
N ASN A 331 -0.32 -5.01 10.78
CA ASN A 331 1.12 -5.31 10.79
C ASN A 331 1.98 -4.15 11.31
N ALA A 332 1.35 -3.11 11.87
CA ALA A 332 2.05 -2.00 12.50
C ALA A 332 3.08 -2.56 13.49
N ARG A 333 4.37 -2.37 13.18
CA ARG A 333 5.47 -2.98 13.92
C ARG A 333 5.29 -2.72 15.41
N THR A 334 5.16 -3.78 16.20
CA THR A 334 5.25 -3.66 17.66
C THR A 334 6.63 -3.13 17.98
N VAL A 335 6.71 -1.87 18.37
CA VAL A 335 7.96 -1.23 18.73
C VAL A 335 8.44 -1.81 20.05
N SER A 336 9.65 -2.36 20.07
CA SER A 336 10.23 -2.93 21.29
C SER A 336 10.37 -1.86 22.39
N ASP A 337 10.32 -2.29 23.65
CA ASP A 337 10.51 -1.39 24.79
C ASP A 337 11.88 -0.68 24.78
N SER A 338 12.90 -1.31 24.18
CA SER A 338 14.22 -0.70 24.00
C SER A 338 14.17 0.54 23.09
N ILE A 339 13.41 0.48 21.99
CA ILE A 339 13.22 1.61 21.08
C ILE A 339 12.40 2.69 21.79
N LYS A 340 11.32 2.32 22.50
CA LYS A 340 10.48 3.28 23.25
C LYS A 340 11.23 4.04 24.35
N ARG A 341 12.28 3.44 24.92
CA ARG A 341 13.15 4.11 25.91
C ARG A 341 14.19 5.04 25.26
N THR A 342 14.54 4.79 24.01
CA THR A 342 15.59 5.52 23.29
C THR A 342 15.05 6.78 22.61
N PHE A 343 13.81 6.71 22.09
CA PHE A 343 13.21 7.77 21.30
C PHE A 343 12.01 8.41 22.04
N MET A 344 11.91 9.73 21.95
CA MET A 344 10.83 10.55 22.50
C MET A 344 9.50 10.27 21.79
N THR A 345 9.55 10.13 20.46
CA THR A 345 8.43 9.68 19.62
C THR A 345 8.92 8.62 18.65
N VAL A 346 8.03 7.66 18.36
CA VAL A 346 8.21 6.69 17.29
C VAL A 346 6.97 6.76 16.41
N GLU A 347 7.17 7.20 15.17
CA GLU A 347 6.11 7.42 14.19
C GLU A 347 6.43 6.64 12.92
N ALA A 348 5.40 6.18 12.22
CA ALA A 348 5.50 5.62 10.89
C ALA A 348 4.79 6.53 9.89
N MET A 349 5.51 6.90 8.83
CA MET A 349 4.99 7.65 7.71
C MET A 349 4.80 6.70 6.53
N TYR A 350 3.56 6.67 6.07
CA TYR A 350 3.14 5.96 4.88
C TYR A 350 2.87 7.02 3.81
N LEU A 351 2.59 6.57 2.59
CA LEU A 351 2.26 7.49 1.50
C LEU A 351 1.10 8.44 1.84
N TRP A 352 0.11 8.01 2.62
CA TRP A 352 -1.14 8.78 2.81
C TRP A 352 -1.47 9.15 4.26
N HIS A 353 -0.66 8.68 5.20
CA HIS A 353 -0.96 8.84 6.61
C HIS A 353 0.30 8.79 7.48
N LEU A 354 0.15 9.40 8.65
CA LEU A 354 1.11 9.40 9.73
C LEU A 354 0.50 8.67 10.93
N VAL A 355 1.22 7.67 11.42
CA VAL A 355 0.81 6.83 12.55
C VAL A 355 1.82 6.97 13.67
N GLN A 356 1.33 7.01 14.90
CA GLN A 356 2.17 7.00 16.08
C GLN A 356 2.18 5.58 16.68
N LEU A 357 3.37 5.04 16.96
CA LEU A 357 3.58 3.63 17.30
C LEU A 357 3.99 3.38 18.76
N ASP A 358 4.40 4.42 19.49
CA ASP A 358 4.96 4.32 20.83
C ASP A 358 3.94 3.92 21.92
N ASP A 359 2.66 4.27 21.78
CA ASP A 359 1.59 4.00 22.76
C ASP A 359 0.41 3.16 22.19
N GLY A 360 0.69 2.32 21.19
CA GLY A 360 -0.32 1.53 20.45
C GLY A 360 -0.76 2.22 19.15
N VAL A 361 -1.27 1.45 18.19
CA VAL A 361 -1.58 1.94 16.83
C VAL A 361 -2.73 2.96 16.88
N ARG A 362 -2.43 4.22 16.59
CA ARG A 362 -3.44 5.26 16.33
C ARG A 362 -3.00 6.12 15.16
N VAL A 363 -3.84 6.16 14.12
CA VAL A 363 -3.65 7.09 12.99
C VAL A 363 -3.74 8.52 13.54
N THR A 364 -2.65 9.27 13.36
CA THR A 364 -2.47 10.61 13.95
C THR A 364 -2.84 11.70 12.94
N PHE A 365 -2.63 11.43 11.66
CA PHE A 365 -3.02 12.33 10.58
C PHE A 365 -3.21 11.58 9.26
N LYS A 366 -4.27 11.94 8.54
CA LYS A 366 -4.52 11.51 7.16
C LYS A 366 -4.42 12.74 6.28
N ASN A 367 -3.70 12.64 5.16
CA ASN A 367 -3.57 13.75 4.23
C ASN A 367 -3.69 13.28 2.79
N PRO A 368 -4.77 13.63 2.09
CA PRO A 368 -4.93 13.31 0.67
C PRO A 368 -4.20 14.28 -0.27
N LEU A 369 -3.51 15.32 0.24
CA LEU A 369 -2.99 16.43 -0.56
C LEU A 369 -1.56 16.22 -1.07
N SER A 370 -0.59 15.88 -0.21
CA SER A 370 0.79 15.52 -0.62
C SER A 370 1.60 14.90 0.53
N GLU A 371 2.65 14.12 0.19
CA GLU A 371 3.63 13.62 1.15
C GLU A 371 4.48 14.75 1.74
N GLN A 372 4.73 15.80 0.96
CA GLN A 372 5.42 16.99 1.46
C GLN A 372 4.66 17.60 2.63
N ALA A 373 3.33 17.75 2.52
CA ALA A 373 2.51 18.26 3.60
C ALA A 373 2.42 17.31 4.81
N LEU A 374 2.51 15.98 4.62
CA LEU A 374 2.68 15.04 5.74
C LEU A 374 4.00 15.27 6.48
N MET A 375 5.10 15.47 5.74
CA MET A 375 6.42 15.75 6.30
C MET A 375 6.46 17.09 7.02
N ASP A 376 5.90 18.14 6.41
CA ASP A 376 5.82 19.48 7.00
C ASP A 376 5.08 19.44 8.33
N LYS A 377 3.88 18.84 8.36
CA LYS A 377 3.12 18.70 9.61
C LYS A 377 3.89 17.90 10.67
N TRP A 378 4.48 16.76 10.28
CA TRP A 378 5.24 15.93 11.22
C TRP A 378 6.41 16.69 11.85
N PHE A 379 7.12 17.49 11.04
CA PHE A 379 8.27 18.28 11.47
C PHE A 379 7.87 19.50 12.31
N GLU A 380 6.83 20.21 11.92
CA GLU A 380 6.27 21.35 12.67
C GLU A 380 5.90 20.97 14.11
N ASP A 381 5.28 19.80 14.29
CA ASP A 381 4.95 19.27 15.62
C ASP A 381 6.22 19.09 16.50
N LYS A 382 7.42 18.92 15.93
CA LYS A 382 8.69 18.78 16.67
C LYS A 382 9.31 20.12 17.06
N LEU A 383 8.96 21.20 16.36
CA LEU A 383 9.41 22.55 16.65
C LEU A 383 8.39 23.37 17.44
N LEU A 384 7.22 22.78 17.75
CA LEU A 384 6.11 23.50 18.35
C LEU A 384 6.47 24.11 19.70
N GLN A 385 6.32 25.43 19.78
CA GLN A 385 6.63 26.20 20.97
C GLN A 385 5.57 27.28 21.20
N SER A 386 5.33 27.59 22.48
CA SER A 386 4.36 28.61 22.89
C SER A 386 4.90 29.45 24.04
N GLU A 387 4.45 30.69 24.16
CA GLU A 387 4.67 31.48 25.37
C GLU A 387 3.83 30.91 26.51
N ALA A 388 4.44 30.68 27.67
CA ALA A 388 3.77 29.95 28.74
C ALA A 388 4.21 30.41 30.12
N SER A 389 3.23 30.54 31.03
CA SER A 389 3.51 30.77 32.45
C SER A 389 4.05 29.52 33.11
N VAL A 390 5.33 29.56 33.48
CA VAL A 390 5.99 28.48 34.23
C VAL A 390 5.27 28.18 35.55
N LYS A 391 4.63 29.17 36.19
CA LYS A 391 3.91 28.96 37.45
C LYS A 391 2.68 28.07 37.26
N ILE A 392 1.96 28.21 36.15
CA ILE A 392 0.73 27.47 35.88
C ILE A 392 1.07 26.08 35.30
N TYR A 393 1.87 26.06 34.24
CA TYR A 393 2.10 24.85 33.45
C TYR A 393 3.14 23.90 34.06
N LYS A 394 3.68 24.22 35.24
CA LYS A 394 4.38 23.25 36.10
C LYS A 394 3.44 22.22 36.69
N ASP A 395 2.20 22.62 36.96
CA ASP A 395 1.20 21.78 37.65
C ASP A 395 0.11 21.32 36.67
N TYR A 396 -0.27 22.18 35.71
CA TYR A 396 -1.32 21.91 34.72
C TYR A 396 -0.73 21.54 33.35
N CYS A 397 -1.29 20.52 32.71
CA CYS A 397 -0.86 20.13 31.37
C CYS A 397 -1.30 21.18 30.33
N PRO A 398 -0.41 21.70 29.48
CA PRO A 398 -0.77 22.64 28.43
C PRO A 398 -1.63 22.01 27.32
N SER A 399 -1.66 20.68 27.21
CA SER A 399 -2.47 19.98 26.21
C SER A 399 -3.87 19.63 26.73
N CYS A 400 -3.96 18.82 27.80
CA CYS A 400 -5.24 18.35 28.33
C CYS A 400 -5.79 19.14 29.53
N LYS A 401 -5.08 20.17 30.00
CA LYS A 401 -5.47 21.04 31.13
C LYS A 401 -5.61 20.33 32.49
N LYS A 402 -5.31 19.03 32.59
CA LYS A 402 -5.35 18.27 33.85
C LYS A 402 -4.13 18.57 34.73
N GLN A 403 -4.33 18.59 36.04
CA GLN A 403 -3.28 18.83 37.04
C GLN A 403 -2.50 17.54 37.36
N THR A 404 -1.88 16.96 36.33
CA THR A 404 -1.18 15.67 36.43
C THR A 404 0.25 15.75 35.89
N VAL A 405 0.84 16.95 35.91
CA VAL A 405 2.20 17.17 35.43
C VAL A 405 3.21 16.77 36.49
N VAL A 406 4.16 15.93 36.10
CA VAL A 406 5.27 15.47 36.94
C VAL A 406 6.58 15.90 36.29
N ARG A 407 7.53 16.36 37.11
CA ARG A 407 8.88 16.69 36.65
C ARG A 407 9.74 15.43 36.58
N GLY A 408 10.21 15.08 35.39
CA GLY A 408 11.11 13.97 35.14
C GLY A 408 12.58 14.29 35.44
N ARG A 409 13.43 13.25 35.39
CA ARG A 409 14.87 13.31 35.72
C ARG A 409 15.67 14.30 34.88
N ASN A 410 15.27 14.53 33.62
CA ASN A 410 15.94 15.45 32.70
C ASN A 410 15.37 16.87 32.73
N SER A 411 14.70 17.29 33.82
CA SER A 411 13.96 18.58 33.87
C SER A 411 12.88 18.75 32.80
N HIS A 412 12.49 17.65 32.15
CA HIS A 412 11.29 17.59 31.32
C HIS A 412 10.05 17.47 32.22
N TYR A 413 8.94 18.00 31.73
CA TYR A 413 7.64 17.89 32.36
C TYR A 413 6.81 16.90 31.57
N ARG A 414 6.21 15.93 32.25
CA ARG A 414 5.37 14.89 31.65
C ARG A 414 3.98 14.96 32.28
N CYS A 415 2.94 14.99 31.45
CA CYS A 415 1.58 14.81 31.92
C CYS A 415 1.27 13.32 32.08
N GLU A 416 0.83 12.88 33.25
CA GLU A 416 0.46 11.49 33.47
C GLU A 416 -0.86 11.09 32.83
N THR A 417 -1.72 12.04 32.45
CA THR A 417 -2.98 11.74 31.76
C THR A 417 -2.81 11.60 30.26
N CYS A 418 -2.41 12.66 29.55
CA CYS A 418 -2.29 12.61 28.09
C CYS A 418 -0.92 12.16 27.59
N LYS A 419 0.06 11.97 28.49
CA LYS A 419 1.45 11.58 28.17
C LYS A 419 2.23 12.59 27.30
N SER A 420 1.76 13.84 27.18
CA SER A 420 2.55 14.94 26.59
C SER A 420 3.81 15.21 27.40
N ILE A 421 4.90 15.58 26.72
CA ILE A 421 6.19 15.93 27.31
C ILE A 421 6.65 17.29 26.77
N PHE A 422 7.08 18.17 27.67
CA PHE A 422 7.51 19.52 27.33
C PHE A 422 8.63 20.03 28.24
N ALA A 423 9.30 21.10 27.82
CA ALA A 423 10.34 21.77 28.58
C ALA A 423 10.14 23.29 28.56
N PHE A 424 10.48 23.94 29.67
CA PHE A 424 10.52 25.40 29.73
C PHE A 424 11.90 25.91 29.38
N TYR A 425 11.93 27.07 28.73
CA TYR A 425 13.14 27.80 28.45
C TYR A 425 12.85 29.30 28.41
N ARG A 426 13.90 30.11 28.42
CA ARG A 426 13.81 31.55 28.14
C ARG A 426 14.43 31.82 26.79
N ASP A 427 13.69 32.48 25.91
CA ASP A 427 14.20 32.86 24.59
C ASP A 427 15.15 34.08 24.70
N GLY A 428 15.66 34.53 23.55
CA GLY A 428 16.54 35.70 23.46
C GLY A 428 15.91 36.99 24.01
N GLU A 429 14.58 37.08 24.01
CA GLU A 429 13.80 38.21 24.56
C GLU A 429 13.50 38.07 26.06
N LYS A 430 14.05 37.03 26.71
CA LYS A 430 13.81 36.68 28.12
C LYS A 430 12.36 36.30 28.44
N LYS A 431 11.51 36.02 27.44
CA LYS A 431 10.16 35.51 27.65
C LYS A 431 10.21 34.04 28.03
N ASN A 432 9.32 33.62 28.93
CA ASN A 432 9.23 32.21 29.30
C ASN A 432 8.42 31.48 28.23
N ARG A 433 9.05 30.48 27.61
CA ARG A 433 8.43 29.66 26.57
C ARG A 433 8.45 28.21 26.97
N LEU A 434 7.51 27.48 26.38
CA LEU A 434 7.34 26.06 26.48
C LEU A 434 7.58 25.46 25.10
N TRP A 435 8.46 24.49 25.03
CA TRP A 435 8.69 23.67 23.84
C TRP A 435 8.11 22.29 24.06
N PHE A 436 7.29 21.81 23.12
CA PHE A 436 6.74 20.46 23.15
C PHE A 436 7.76 19.47 22.57
N LEU A 437 8.30 18.61 23.44
CA LEU A 437 9.14 17.48 23.01
C LEU A 437 8.28 16.31 22.51
N LYS A 438 7.07 16.19 23.05
CA LYS A 438 6.06 15.22 22.64
C LYS A 438 4.69 15.85 22.86
N LEU A 439 4.02 16.24 21.77
CA LEU A 439 2.65 16.72 21.83
C LEU A 439 1.67 15.53 21.73
N ARG A 440 0.74 15.44 22.67
CA ARG A 440 -0.40 14.51 22.60
C ARG A 440 -1.67 15.33 22.64
N ARG A 441 -2.42 15.33 21.54
CA ARG A 441 -3.74 15.95 21.47
C ARG A 441 -4.72 14.89 22.00
N GLU A 442 -5.44 15.18 23.10
CA GLU A 442 -6.57 14.33 23.50
C GLU A 442 -7.57 14.32 22.33
N LYS A 443 -8.06 13.14 21.97
CA LYS A 443 -9.27 13.02 21.13
C LYS A 443 -10.48 13.22 22.01
#